data_AF-A0A6P3RPW8-F1
#
_entry.id   AF-A0A6P3RPW8-F1
#
_cell.length_a   1.000
_cell.length_b   1.000
_cell.length_c   1.000
_cell.angle_alpha   90.00
_cell.angle_beta   90.00
_cell.angle_gamma   90.00
#
_symmetry.space_group_name_H-M   'P 1'
#
loop_
_entity.id
_entity.type
_entity.pdbx_description
1 polymer ?
#
loop_
_entity_poly.entity_id
_entity_poly.type
_entity_poly.pdbx_seq_one_letter_code
_entity_poly.pdbx_strand_id
1 'polypeptide(L)'
;MAIIYGVFSASNLITPSVVAIVGPQLSMFASGLFYSMYIAVFIQPFPWSFYTASVFIGIAAAVLWTAQGNCLTVNSDEHTIGRNSGIFWALLQSR
;
A
#
# COMPACT_ATOMS: atom_id res chain seq x y z
N MET A 1 -4.72 -0.90 -15.72
CA MET A 1 -4.11 -1.89 -14.80
C MET A 1 -2.62 -2.09 -15.05
N ALA A 2 -2.13 -2.16 -16.30
CA ALA A 2 -0.70 -2.36 -16.57
C ALA A 2 0.24 -1.34 -15.89
N ILE A 3 -0.10 -0.04 -15.89
CA ILE A 3 0.72 1.02 -15.28
C ILE A 3 0.83 0.83 -13.76
N ILE A 4 -0.30 0.60 -13.07
CA ILE A 4 -0.34 0.45 -11.62
C ILE A 4 0.52 -0.74 -11.20
N TYR A 5 0.34 -1.91 -11.83
CA TYR A 5 1.11 -3.12 -11.49
C TYR A 5 2.58 -3.03 -11.90
N GLY A 6 2.88 -2.37 -13.02
CA GLY A 6 4.27 -2.13 -13.44
C GLY A 6 5.01 -1.23 -12.45
N VAL A 7 4.40 -0.12 -12.06
CA VAL A 7 4.98 0.81 -11.08
C VAL A 7 5.03 0.17 -9.69
N PHE A 8 4.00 -0.56 -9.29
CA PHE A 8 3.99 -1.34 -8.04
C PHE A 8 5.17 -2.31 -7.99
N SER A 9 5.38 -3.10 -9.04
CA SER A 9 6.48 -4.06 -9.10
C SER A 9 7.85 -3.37 -9.03
N ALA A 10 8.05 -2.28 -9.77
CA ALA A 10 9.31 -1.53 -9.73
C ALA A 10 9.56 -0.89 -8.36
N SER A 11 8.51 -0.34 -7.74
CA SER A 11 8.62 0.39 -6.47
C SER A 11 8.95 -0.54 -5.31
N ASN A 12 8.48 -1.80 -5.32
CA ASN A 12 8.71 -2.81 -4.28
C ASN A 12 10.20 -3.02 -3.91
N LEU A 13 11.13 -2.66 -4.79
CA LEU A 13 12.57 -2.74 -4.52
C LEU A 13 13.06 -1.68 -3.52
N ILE A 14 12.42 -0.51 -3.51
CA ILE A 14 12.85 0.67 -2.74
C ILE A 14 11.94 0.87 -1.52
N THR A 15 10.70 0.39 -1.60
CA THR A 15 9.70 0.53 -0.54
C THR A 15 10.16 0.09 0.85
N PRO A 16 10.85 -1.07 1.03
CA PRO A 16 11.25 -1.53 2.34
C PRO A 16 12.17 -0.53 3.06
N SER A 17 13.09 0.08 2.31
CA SER A 17 13.98 1.11 2.84
C SER A 17 13.23 2.38 3.25
N VAL A 18 12.24 2.81 2.45
CA VAL A 18 11.41 3.99 2.77
C VAL A 18 10.58 3.75 4.03
N VAL A 19 9.94 2.58 4.13
CA VAL A 19 9.12 2.20 5.29
C VAL A 19 9.95 2.09 6.57
N ALA A 20 11.19 1.58 6.47
CA ALA A 20 12.09 1.48 7.61
C ALA A 20 12.50 2.86 8.17
N ILE A 21 12.62 3.88 7.30
CA ILE A 21 13.00 5.24 7.70
C ILE A 21 11.81 6.04 8.21
N VAL A 22 10.66 5.98 7.52
CA VAL A 22 9.47 6.79 7.82
C VAL A 22 8.64 6.19 8.96
N GLY A 23 8.71 4.86 9.13
CA GLY A 23 7.92 4.11 10.09
C GLY A 23 6.60 3.57 9.49
N PRO A 24 6.19 2.35 9.87
CA PRO A 24 5.09 1.64 9.22
C PRO A 24 3.72 2.36 9.35
N GLN A 25 3.40 2.95 10.50
CA GLN A 25 2.11 3.62 10.71
C GLN A 25 1.93 4.88 9.85
N LEU A 26 2.97 5.72 9.77
CA LEU A 26 2.98 6.92 8.94
C LEU A 26 2.93 6.57 7.44
N SER A 27 3.66 5.54 7.02
CA SER A 27 3.60 5.03 5.64
C SER A 27 2.21 4.53 5.25
N MET A 28 1.50 3.83 6.16
CA MET A 28 0.12 3.39 5.91
C MET A 28 -0.84 4.58 5.80
N PHE A 29 -0.73 5.58 6.69
CA PHE A 29 -1.56 6.79 6.64
C PHE A 29 -1.35 7.60 5.35
N ALA A 30 -0.08 7.86 5.00
CA ALA A 30 0.27 8.59 3.78
C ALA A 30 -0.23 7.86 2.53
N SER A 31 -0.08 6.53 2.47
CA SER A 31 -0.60 5.74 1.37
C SER A 31 -2.13 5.84 1.26
N GLY A 32 -2.85 5.79 2.38
CA GLY A 32 -4.30 5.99 2.43
C GLY A 32 -4.76 7.32 1.82
N LEU A 33 -4.03 8.42 2.06
CA LEU A 33 -4.33 9.72 1.44
C LEU A 33 -4.20 9.69 -0.08
N PHE A 34 -3.16 9.04 -0.62
CA PHE A 34 -3.01 8.87 -2.07
C PHE A 34 -4.12 7.99 -2.66
N TYR A 35 -4.59 6.97 -1.93
CA TYR A 35 -5.76 6.19 -2.33
C TYR A 35 -7.04 7.04 -2.38
N SER A 36 -7.30 7.86 -1.38
CA SER A 36 -8.44 8.78 -1.39
C SER A 36 -8.36 9.79 -2.53
N MET A 37 -7.17 10.34 -2.81
CA MET A 37 -6.94 11.25 -3.93
C MET A 37 -7.17 10.56 -5.28
N TYR A 38 -6.73 9.31 -5.45
CA TYR A 38 -6.99 8.53 -6.66
C TYR A 38 -8.49 8.33 -6.92
N ILE A 39 -9.27 8.06 -5.86
CA ILE A 39 -10.74 7.98 -5.97
C ILE A 39 -11.34 9.34 -6.36
N ALA A 40 -10.82 10.44 -5.81
CA ALA A 40 -11.29 11.80 -6.15
C ALA A 40 -11.08 12.17 -7.63
N VAL A 41 -10.06 11.61 -8.30
CA VAL A 41 -9.82 11.83 -9.75
C VAL A 41 -11.00 11.34 -10.60
N PHE A 42 -11.82 10.39 -10.11
CA PHE A 42 -13.01 9.94 -10.82
C PHE A 42 -14.16 10.96 -10.84
N ILE A 43 -14.11 12.03 -10.04
CA ILE A 43 -15.13 13.10 -10.05
C ILE A 43 -15.06 13.90 -11.36
N GLN A 44 -13.86 14.15 -11.88
CA GLN A 44 -13.63 14.79 -13.17
C GLN A 44 -12.49 14.06 -13.91
N PRO A 45 -12.82 12.99 -14.68
CA PRO A 45 -11.81 12.14 -15.27
C PRO A 45 -11.16 12.81 -16.49
N PHE A 46 -10.06 13.53 -16.25
CA PHE A 46 -9.16 13.97 -17.32
C PHE A 46 -8.15 12.86 -17.65
N PRO A 47 -7.88 12.54 -18.93
CA PRO A 47 -6.97 11.46 -19.31
C PRO A 47 -5.58 11.59 -18.69
N TRP A 48 -5.02 12.79 -18.71
CA TRP A 48 -3.69 13.09 -18.14
C TRP A 48 -3.65 12.92 -16.61
N SER A 49 -4.70 13.36 -15.91
CA SER A 49 -4.82 13.20 -14.46
C SER A 49 -4.96 11.73 -14.07
N PHE A 50 -5.63 10.93 -14.90
CA PHE A 50 -5.83 9.52 -14.65
C PHE A 50 -4.53 8.72 -14.77
N TYR A 51 -3.71 8.98 -15.80
CA TYR A 51 -2.43 8.33 -15.98
C TYR A 51 -1.43 8.68 -14.89
N THR A 52 -1.33 9.95 -14.52
CA THR A 52 -0.44 10.41 -13.44
C THR A 52 -0.87 9.85 -12.09
N ALA A 53 -2.16 9.90 -11.76
CA ALA A 53 -2.70 9.30 -10.54
C ALA A 53 -2.48 7.78 -10.49
N SER A 54 -2.52 7.09 -11.63
CA SER A 54 -2.20 5.65 -11.74
C SER A 54 -0.75 5.32 -11.39
N VAL A 55 0.19 6.23 -11.62
CA VAL A 55 1.59 6.04 -11.20
C VAL A 55 1.72 6.23 -9.70
N PHE A 56 1.19 7.34 -9.17
CA PHE A 56 1.23 7.62 -7.74
C PHE A 56 0.57 6.53 -6.91
N ILE A 57 -0.59 6.02 -7.35
CA ILE A 57 -1.27 4.94 -6.65
C ILE A 57 -0.49 3.62 -6.69
N GLY A 58 0.25 3.34 -7.76
CA GLY A 58 1.13 2.16 -7.84
C GLY A 58 2.26 2.22 -6.80
N ILE A 59 2.86 3.40 -6.60
CA ILE A 59 3.88 3.62 -5.57
C ILE A 59 3.25 3.51 -4.17
N ALA A 60 2.13 4.19 -3.95
CA ALA A 60 1.42 4.15 -2.67
C ALA A 60 0.95 2.74 -2.31
N ALA A 61 0.52 1.94 -3.29
CA ALA A 61 0.18 0.53 -3.10
C ALA A 61 1.36 -0.30 -2.62
N ALA A 62 2.56 -0.08 -3.20
CA ALA A 62 3.76 -0.76 -2.77
C ALA A 62 4.10 -0.39 -1.31
N VAL A 63 4.09 0.91 -0.99
CA VAL A 63 4.32 1.44 0.36
C VAL A 63 3.36 0.87 1.38
N LEU A 64 2.06 0.85 1.06
CA LEU A 64 1.03 0.34 1.95
C LEU A 64 1.26 -1.14 2.27
N TRP A 65 1.48 -1.97 1.25
CA TRP A 65 1.68 -3.42 1.43
C TRP A 65 2.94 -3.73 2.24
N THR A 66 4.05 -3.04 1.95
CA THR A 66 5.30 -3.21 2.71
C THR A 66 5.17 -2.75 4.15
N ALA A 67 4.55 -1.59 4.38
CA ALA A 67 4.33 -1.05 5.73
C ALA A 67 3.41 -1.93 6.57
N GLN A 68 2.36 -2.47 5.95
CA GLN A 68 1.44 -3.37 6.61
C GLN A 68 2.13 -4.67 7.06
N GLY A 69 2.92 -5.30 6.18
CA GLY A 69 3.71 -6.48 6.53
C GLY A 69 4.66 -6.21 7.70
N ASN A 70 5.37 -5.09 7.66
CA ASN A 70 6.26 -4.68 8.74
C ASN A 70 5.51 -4.43 10.07
N CYS A 71 4.32 -3.81 10.01
CA CYS A 71 3.48 -3.59 11.19
C CYS A 71 3.04 -4.92 11.83
N LEU A 72 2.63 -5.89 11.00
CA LEU A 72 2.27 -7.23 11.46
C LEU A 72 3.44 -7.95 12.12
N THR A 73 4.66 -7.82 11.57
CA THR A 73 5.88 -8.41 12.15
C THR A 73 6.26 -7.72 13.46
N VAL A 74 6.20 -6.39 13.56
CA VAL A 74 6.54 -5.67 14.79
C VAL A 74 5.52 -5.91 15.91
N ASN A 75 4.24 -6.11 15.57
CA ASN A 75 3.15 -6.31 16.53
C ASN A 75 2.83 -7.79 16.80
N SER A 76 3.65 -8.72 16.31
CA SER A 76 3.46 -10.16 16.52
C SER A 76 4.76 -10.84 16.91
N ASP A 77 4.67 -11.82 17.80
CA ASP A 77 5.77 -12.72 18.13
C ASP A 77 5.82 -13.92 17.17
N GLU A 78 6.93 -14.65 17.18
CA GLU A 78 7.18 -15.81 16.30
C GLU A 78 6.07 -16.88 16.41
N HIS A 79 5.45 -17.03 17.58
CA HIS A 79 4.33 -17.93 17.82
C HIS A 79 2.96 -17.38 17.39
N THR A 80 2.80 -16.06 17.25
CA THR A 80 1.49 -15.40 17.03
C THR A 80 1.34 -14.79 15.63
N ILE A 81 2.44 -14.61 14.90
CA ILE A 81 2.45 -14.00 13.56
C ILE A 81 1.55 -14.74 12.57
N GLY A 82 1.52 -16.08 12.62
CA GLY A 82 0.67 -16.89 11.72
C GLY A 82 -0.82 -16.66 11.99
N ARG A 83 -1.22 -16.60 13.26
CA ARG A 83 -2.62 -16.33 13.65
C ARG A 83 -3.03 -14.89 13.32
N ASN A 84 -2.20 -13.91 13.65
CA ASN A 84 -2.51 -12.50 13.41
C ASN A 84 -2.56 -12.19 11.91
N SER A 85 -1.63 -12.75 11.13
CA SER A 85 -1.67 -12.66 9.66
C SER A 85 -2.90 -13.37 9.11
N GLY A 86 -3.25 -14.55 9.62
CA GLY A 86 -4.45 -15.28 9.23
C GLY A 86 -5.74 -14.50 9.47
N ILE A 87 -5.88 -13.86 10.64
CA ILE A 87 -7.02 -12.98 10.95
C ILE A 87 -7.03 -11.77 10.02
N PHE A 88 -5.88 -11.13 9.80
CA PHE A 88 -5.77 -9.99 8.89
C PHE A 88 -6.24 -10.35 7.47
N TRP A 89 -5.74 -11.46 6.92
CA TRP A 89 -6.11 -11.91 5.58
C TRP A 89 -7.57 -12.39 5.51
N ALA A 90 -8.09 -13.00 6.57
CA ALA A 90 -9.50 -13.36 6.66
C ALA A 90 -10.41 -12.13 6.62
N LEU A 91 -10.04 -11.04 7.30
CA LEU A 91 -10.75 -9.75 7.23
C LEU A 91 -10.62 -9.09 5.86
N LEU A 92 -9.45 -9.18 5.22
CA LEU A 92 -9.26 -8.64 3.87
C LEU A 92 -10.11 -9.39 2.83
N GLN A 93 -10.33 -10.69 3.03
CA GLN A 93 -11.02 -11.57 2.10
C GLN A 93 -12.48 -11.84 2.48
N SER A 94 -12.93 -11.44 3.67
CA SER A 94 -14.34 -11.46 4.06
C SER A 94 -15.06 -10.42 3.21
N ARG A 95 -15.80 -10.91 2.22
CA ARG A 95 -16.61 -10.14 1.26
C ARG A 95 -17.48 -9.08 1.92
#